data_AF-A0A4R0XUI2-F1
#
_entry.id   AF-A0A4R0XUI2-F1
#
_cell.length_a   1.000
_cell.length_b   1.000
_cell.length_c   1.000
_cell.angle_alpha   90.00
_cell.angle_beta   90.00
_cell.angle_gamma   90.00
#
_symmetry.space_group_name_H-M   'P 1'
#
loop_
_entity.id
_entity.type
_entity.pdbx_description
1 polymer ?
#
loop_
_entity_poly.entity_id
_entity_poly.type
_entity_poly.pdbx_seq_one_letter_code
_entity_poly.pdbx_strand_id
1 'polypeptide(L)'
;MKKILLLDIENLHKTENELFQLLKSYAFVYLVYAKSPMTLSLDGLQSLADFISKKKLVLIKMPKTGPDAADFGLAFLAGQLSIQMDKINTEFDVMSNDKKFEYIVDLLKIMGFKAQQVKREKISNSNGNKLEITHLDLQKTEYKHLLNALQLLQKNQPKQFNSLNNALKSWMKNSGANIKQTIELLKQYQFIQIKNQNVSYELARMTEVLSVQANETIKTLVVQLPTVEEIQQKPHLQRIKQYCDYLIKIQKGRPAKVESLINSIQAVLRLDREQFLQDFLNILIKQKIVFQVNNKVTYNDSLIEAWSSIDIIYLAESQNIINVLEQPNSEIAS
;
A
#
# COMPACT_ATOMS: atom_id res chain seq x y z
N MET A 1 -20.03 24.90 -3.68
CA MET A 1 -19.29 25.01 -2.41
C MET A 1 -17.83 25.36 -2.72
N LYS A 2 -17.24 26.29 -1.97
CA LYS A 2 -15.84 26.71 -2.09
C LYS A 2 -14.99 25.80 -1.20
N LYS A 3 -14.09 25.02 -1.81
CA LYS A 3 -13.10 24.21 -1.09
C LYS A 3 -11.86 25.03 -0.79
N ILE A 4 -11.41 24.99 0.46
CA ILE A 4 -10.26 25.72 0.95
C ILE A 4 -9.24 24.74 1.47
N LEU A 5 -8.01 24.89 1.00
CA LEU A 5 -6.90 24.05 1.41
C LEU A 5 -6.00 24.79 2.40
N LEU A 6 -5.78 24.18 3.56
CA LEU A 6 -4.72 24.55 4.49
C LEU A 6 -3.58 23.55 4.30
N LEU A 7 -2.47 23.98 3.70
CA LEU A 7 -1.38 23.11 3.29
C LEU A 7 -0.19 23.21 4.25
N ASP A 8 0.11 22.09 4.91
CA ASP A 8 1.34 21.89 5.65
C ASP A 8 2.46 21.51 4.67
N ILE A 9 3.19 22.50 4.15
CA ILE A 9 4.25 22.27 3.18
C ILE A 9 5.57 21.79 3.81
N GLU A 10 5.78 22.02 5.12
CA GLU A 10 7.02 21.61 5.77
C GLU A 10 7.07 20.09 5.94
N ASN A 11 5.94 19.46 6.29
CA ASN A 11 5.86 17.99 6.31
C ASN A 11 5.49 17.38 4.95
N LEU A 12 4.90 18.16 4.04
CA LEU A 12 4.52 17.71 2.71
C LEU A 12 5.19 18.54 1.62
N HIS A 13 6.46 18.25 1.34
CA HIS A 13 7.12 18.81 0.16
C HIS A 13 6.29 18.53 -1.11
N LYS A 14 5.85 19.60 -1.77
CA LYS A 14 5.14 19.58 -3.05
C LYS A 14 6.04 20.11 -4.15
N THR A 15 6.00 19.46 -5.30
CA THR A 15 6.55 19.99 -6.54
C THR A 15 5.68 21.13 -7.05
N GLU A 16 6.24 21.96 -7.94
CA GLU A 16 5.51 23.05 -8.60
C GLU A 16 4.22 22.54 -9.27
N ASN A 17 4.33 21.43 -9.99
CA ASN A 17 3.21 20.81 -10.70
C ASN A 17 2.09 20.34 -9.75
N GLU A 18 2.44 19.74 -8.61
CA GLU A 18 1.46 19.36 -7.59
C GLU A 18 0.75 20.61 -7.04
N LEU A 19 1.49 21.69 -6.76
CA LEU A 19 0.90 22.94 -6.29
C LEU A 19 -0.06 23.54 -7.34
N PHE A 20 0.29 23.50 -8.62
CA PHE A 20 -0.61 23.90 -9.71
C PHE A 20 -1.89 23.08 -9.77
N GLN A 21 -1.81 21.77 -9.56
CA GLN A 21 -2.99 20.90 -9.55
C GLN A 21 -3.93 21.21 -8.38
N LEU A 22 -3.36 21.49 -7.21
CA LEU A 22 -4.13 21.96 -6.05
C LEU A 22 -4.80 23.29 -6.37
N LEU A 23 -4.09 24.23 -7.00
CA LEU A 23 -4.67 25.52 -7.41
C LEU A 23 -5.75 25.39 -8.49
N LYS A 24 -5.86 24.27 -9.21
CA LYS A 24 -7.00 24.00 -10.10
C LYS A 24 -8.21 23.46 -9.34
N SER A 25 -7.96 22.63 -8.33
CA SER A 25 -8.99 21.87 -7.62
C SER A 25 -9.62 22.64 -6.45
N TYR A 26 -8.86 23.56 -5.85
CA TYR A 26 -9.29 24.35 -4.70
C TYR A 26 -9.63 25.78 -5.10
N ALA A 27 -10.60 26.36 -4.38
CA ALA A 27 -10.96 27.76 -4.53
C ALA A 27 -9.89 28.67 -3.94
N PHE A 28 -9.30 28.28 -2.81
CA PHE A 28 -8.19 28.96 -2.15
C PHE A 28 -7.21 27.95 -1.56
N VAL A 29 -5.91 28.27 -1.63
CA VAL A 29 -4.83 27.48 -1.06
C VAL A 29 -4.00 28.39 -0.16
N TYR A 30 -3.98 28.08 1.13
CA TYR A 30 -3.19 28.77 2.14
C TYR A 30 -2.01 27.91 2.55
N LEU A 31 -0.84 28.54 2.56
CA LEU A 31 0.40 27.89 2.89
C LEU A 31 1.14 28.74 3.92
N VAL A 32 1.61 28.07 4.97
CA VAL A 32 2.44 28.66 5.99
C VAL A 32 3.79 27.95 5.99
N TYR A 33 4.87 28.72 6.08
CA TYR A 33 6.21 28.18 6.14
C TYR A 33 7.09 29.01 7.06
N ALA A 34 7.99 28.36 7.80
CA ALA A 34 9.02 29.01 8.60
C ALA A 34 10.38 28.98 7.89
N LYS A 35 10.73 27.84 7.27
CA LYS A 35 11.86 27.71 6.34
C LYS A 35 11.32 27.41 4.96
N SER A 36 11.87 28.02 3.90
CA SER A 36 11.41 27.75 2.54
C SER A 36 11.73 26.30 2.16
N PRO A 37 10.74 25.39 2.07
CA PRO A 37 10.98 23.98 1.83
C PRO A 37 10.93 23.64 0.33
N MET A 38 10.70 24.64 -0.53
CA MET A 38 10.43 24.51 -1.95
C MET A 38 11.37 25.41 -2.76
N THR A 39 11.96 24.85 -3.80
CA THR A 39 12.70 25.58 -4.84
C THR A 39 11.76 25.83 -6.01
N LEU A 40 11.60 27.09 -6.40
CA LEU A 40 10.72 27.51 -7.49
C LEU A 40 11.55 28.00 -8.69
N SER A 41 11.25 27.46 -9.87
CA SER A 41 11.77 27.89 -11.17
C SER A 41 11.18 29.25 -11.56
N LEU A 42 11.84 29.97 -12.46
CA LEU A 42 11.34 31.25 -12.97
C LEU A 42 10.01 31.08 -13.72
N ASP A 43 9.87 30.01 -14.51
CA ASP A 43 8.63 29.67 -15.21
C ASP A 43 7.50 29.32 -14.24
N GLY A 44 7.83 28.58 -13.17
CA GLY A 44 6.93 28.28 -12.07
C GLY A 44 6.47 29.54 -11.34
N LEU A 45 7.36 30.49 -11.08
CA LEU A 45 7.02 31.78 -10.49
C LEU A 45 6.07 32.58 -11.37
N GLN A 46 6.36 32.70 -12.67
CA GLN A 46 5.48 33.38 -13.61
C GLN A 46 4.09 32.72 -13.66
N SER A 47 4.06 31.40 -13.65
CA SER A 47 2.82 30.63 -13.68
C SER A 47 2.02 30.76 -12.37
N LEU A 48 2.68 30.94 -11.22
CA LEU A 48 2.03 31.16 -9.92
C LEU A 48 1.58 32.61 -9.68
N ALA A 49 2.19 33.58 -10.37
CA ALA A 49 1.98 35.01 -10.13
C ALA A 49 0.49 35.41 -10.21
N ASP A 50 -0.24 34.87 -11.19
CA ASP A 50 -1.68 35.10 -11.36
C ASP A 50 -2.52 34.60 -10.19
N PHE A 51 -2.12 33.48 -9.58
CA PHE A 51 -2.82 32.92 -8.43
C PHE A 51 -2.54 33.70 -7.16
N ILE A 52 -1.32 34.22 -7.01
CA ILE A 52 -0.92 35.05 -5.87
C ILE A 52 -1.63 36.41 -5.95
N SER A 53 -1.62 37.06 -7.12
CA SER A 53 -2.25 38.38 -7.30
C SER A 53 -3.76 38.34 -7.06
N LYS A 54 -4.43 37.26 -7.46
CA LYS A 54 -5.86 37.00 -7.22
C LYS A 54 -6.17 36.51 -5.80
N LYS A 55 -5.15 36.43 -4.92
CA LYS A 55 -5.24 35.86 -3.56
C LYS A 55 -5.82 34.44 -3.53
N LYS A 56 -5.68 33.70 -4.64
CA LYS A 56 -6.03 32.28 -4.72
C LYS A 56 -4.98 31.43 -4.01
N LEU A 57 -3.71 31.77 -4.20
CA LEU A 57 -2.59 31.25 -3.43
C LEU A 57 -2.16 32.30 -2.41
N VAL A 58 -2.18 31.94 -1.13
CA VAL A 58 -1.74 32.82 -0.04
C VAL A 58 -0.55 32.17 0.65
N LEU A 59 0.59 32.85 0.58
CA LEU A 59 1.87 32.42 1.15
C LEU A 59 2.15 33.26 2.40
N ILE A 60 2.29 32.61 3.55
CA ILE A 60 2.58 33.29 4.81
C ILE A 60 3.88 32.74 5.38
N LYS A 61 4.87 33.63 5.50
CA LYS A 61 6.13 33.31 6.15
C LYS A 61 6.02 33.57 7.66
N MET A 62 6.40 32.60 8.48
CA MET A 62 6.46 32.78 9.92
C MET A 62 7.57 33.77 10.30
N PRO A 63 7.31 34.70 11.24
CA PRO A 63 8.31 35.70 11.66
C PRO A 63 9.46 35.08 12.46
N LYS A 64 9.22 33.95 13.12
CA LYS A 64 10.21 33.17 13.87
C LYS A 64 10.21 31.74 13.37
N THR A 65 11.40 31.14 13.33
CA THR A 65 11.56 29.72 13.03
C THR A 65 11.47 28.89 14.30
N GLY A 66 10.74 27.77 14.23
CA GLY A 66 10.54 26.85 15.34
C GLY A 66 9.89 25.56 14.82
N PRO A 67 10.03 24.43 15.54
CA PRO A 67 9.60 23.11 15.07
C PRO A 67 8.10 23.03 14.73
N ASP A 68 7.24 23.74 15.45
CA ASP A 68 5.79 23.77 15.19
C ASP A 68 5.31 25.15 14.69
N ALA A 69 6.22 26.01 14.22
CA ALA A 69 5.86 27.39 13.84
C ALA A 69 4.82 27.43 12.70
N ALA A 70 4.98 26.58 11.68
CA ALA A 70 4.03 26.49 10.58
C ALA A 70 2.65 25.98 11.06
N ASP A 71 2.63 25.01 11.97
CA ASP A 71 1.41 24.43 12.57
C ASP A 71 0.59 25.52 13.28
N PHE A 72 1.25 26.36 14.10
CA PHE A 72 0.60 27.49 14.77
C PHE A 72 0.04 28.51 13.77
N GLY A 73 0.78 28.79 12.69
CA GLY A 73 0.30 29.70 11.66
C GLY A 73 -0.92 29.14 10.92
N LEU A 74 -0.94 27.83 10.62
CA LEU A 74 -2.09 27.17 10.00
C LEU A 74 -3.31 27.15 10.93
N ALA A 75 -3.11 26.87 12.22
CA ALA A 75 -4.19 26.93 13.22
C ALA A 75 -4.77 28.35 13.36
N PHE A 76 -3.90 29.37 13.41
CA PHE A 76 -4.32 30.77 13.45
C PHE A 76 -5.14 31.15 12.22
N LEU A 77 -4.68 30.76 11.02
CA LEU A 77 -5.41 31.01 9.78
C LEU A 77 -6.74 30.28 9.73
N ALA A 78 -6.79 29.01 10.13
CA ALA A 78 -8.05 28.27 10.23
C ALA A 78 -9.07 29.02 11.09
N GLY A 79 -8.65 29.50 12.26
CA GLY A 79 -9.47 30.33 13.13
C GLY A 79 -9.94 31.62 12.48
N GLN A 80 -9.03 32.38 11.86
CA GLN A 80 -9.38 33.63 11.18
C GLN A 80 -10.39 33.40 10.03
N LEU A 81 -10.15 32.40 9.20
CA LEU A 81 -11.01 32.06 8.06
C LEU A 81 -12.39 31.58 8.52
N SER A 82 -12.46 30.85 9.64
CA SER A 82 -13.73 30.40 10.21
C SER A 82 -14.68 31.54 10.61
N ILE A 83 -14.14 32.73 10.90
CA ILE A 83 -14.92 33.94 11.22
C ILE A 83 -15.33 34.68 9.94
N GLN A 84 -14.46 34.69 8.92
CA GLN A 84 -14.66 35.47 7.70
C GLN A 84 -15.57 34.79 6.68
N MET A 85 -15.73 33.47 6.77
CA MET A 85 -16.32 32.66 5.69
C MET A 85 -17.72 32.15 6.03
N ASP A 86 -18.53 32.03 4.99
CA ASP A 86 -19.88 31.48 5.10
C ASP A 86 -19.84 29.96 5.32
N LYS A 87 -20.48 29.50 6.39
CA LYS A 87 -20.46 28.09 6.85
C LYS A 87 -21.13 27.14 5.88
N ILE A 88 -22.16 27.61 5.18
CA ILE A 88 -22.98 26.79 4.28
C ILE A 88 -22.23 26.51 2.98
N ASN A 89 -21.50 27.51 2.49
CA ASN A 89 -20.83 27.45 1.19
C ASN A 89 -19.35 27.11 1.25
N THR A 90 -18.77 26.85 2.42
CA THR A 90 -17.33 26.63 2.60
C THR A 90 -17.01 25.26 3.19
N GLU A 91 -16.00 24.60 2.63
CA GLU A 91 -15.45 23.35 3.13
C GLU A 91 -13.94 23.48 3.26
N PHE A 92 -13.38 22.96 4.35
CA PHE A 92 -11.96 23.00 4.65
C PHE A 92 -11.29 21.63 4.54
N ASP A 93 -10.26 21.56 3.72
CA ASP A 93 -9.35 20.42 3.65
C ASP A 93 -8.04 20.84 4.32
N VAL A 94 -7.65 20.14 5.39
CA VAL A 94 -6.37 20.35 6.09
C VAL A 94 -5.41 19.26 5.62
N MET A 95 -4.43 19.64 4.79
CA MET A 95 -3.52 18.68 4.18
C MET A 95 -2.23 18.56 5.00
N SER A 96 -2.18 17.52 5.85
CA SER A 96 -0.99 17.11 6.62
C SER A 96 -1.04 15.61 6.89
N ASN A 97 0.13 14.99 7.07
CA ASN A 97 0.26 13.61 7.54
C ASN A 97 0.32 13.51 9.08
N ASP A 98 0.57 14.63 9.78
CA ASP A 98 0.66 14.64 11.24
C ASP A 98 -0.75 14.61 11.86
N LYS A 99 -0.95 13.72 12.84
CA LYS A 99 -2.20 13.58 13.59
C LYS A 99 -2.57 14.87 14.34
N LYS A 100 -1.62 15.72 14.71
CA LYS A 100 -1.90 17.00 15.38
C LYS A 100 -2.85 17.90 14.59
N PHE A 101 -2.86 17.80 13.26
CA PHE A 101 -3.74 18.61 12.41
C PHE A 101 -5.23 18.19 12.50
N GLU A 102 -5.53 17.02 13.07
CA GLU A 102 -6.89 16.61 13.39
C GLU A 102 -7.56 17.60 14.37
N TYR A 103 -6.80 18.20 15.28
CA TYR A 103 -7.32 19.24 16.18
C TYR A 103 -7.84 20.47 15.44
N ILE A 104 -7.18 20.88 14.34
CA ILE A 104 -7.65 22.01 13.52
C ILE A 104 -8.97 21.64 12.83
N VAL A 105 -9.06 20.42 12.30
CA VAL A 105 -10.27 19.90 11.66
C VAL A 105 -11.43 19.85 12.64
N ASP A 106 -11.21 19.34 13.84
CA ASP A 106 -12.25 19.25 14.87
C ASP A 106 -12.73 20.62 15.32
N LEU A 107 -11.82 21.59 15.49
CA LEU A 107 -12.20 22.98 15.78
C LEU A 107 -13.05 23.60 14.66
N LEU A 108 -12.69 23.37 13.39
CA LEU A 108 -13.50 23.84 12.25
C LEU A 108 -14.88 23.20 12.20
N LYS A 109 -14.99 21.90 12.53
CA LYS A 109 -16.28 21.20 12.65
C LYS A 109 -17.12 21.76 13.80
N ILE A 110 -16.52 22.04 14.96
CA ILE A 110 -17.20 22.67 16.10
C ILE A 110 -17.71 24.06 15.71
N MET A 111 -16.97 24.81 14.89
CA MET A 111 -17.42 26.09 14.34
C MET A 111 -18.55 25.96 13.29
N GLY A 112 -18.92 24.74 12.89
CA GLY A 112 -20.03 24.44 12.00
C GLY A 112 -19.66 24.27 10.53
N PHE A 113 -18.37 24.13 10.20
CA PHE A 113 -17.91 23.87 8.84
C PHE A 113 -17.82 22.37 8.53
N LYS A 114 -17.94 22.02 7.25
CA LYS A 114 -17.43 20.74 6.76
C LYS A 114 -15.92 20.81 6.70
N ALA A 115 -15.25 19.94 7.44
CA ALA A 115 -13.79 19.87 7.44
C ALA A 115 -13.29 18.44 7.52
N GLN A 116 -12.16 18.17 6.87
CA GLN A 116 -11.48 16.87 6.93
C GLN A 116 -9.97 17.05 6.83
N GLN A 117 -9.24 16.08 7.38
CA GLN A 117 -7.80 15.99 7.19
C GLN A 117 -7.52 15.18 5.93
N VAL A 118 -6.87 15.81 4.96
CA VAL A 118 -6.41 15.15 3.74
C VAL A 118 -4.97 14.71 3.97
N LYS A 119 -4.77 13.44 4.30
CA LYS A 119 -3.43 12.86 4.29
C LYS A 119 -2.94 12.80 2.85
N ARG A 120 -1.63 12.76 2.64
CA ARG A 120 -1.07 12.49 1.31
C ARG A 120 -1.44 11.05 0.93
N GLU A 121 -2.59 10.86 0.30
CA GLU A 121 -2.73 9.78 -0.67
C GLU A 121 -1.67 10.07 -1.74
N LYS A 122 -0.89 9.04 -2.12
CA LYS A 122 -0.06 9.13 -3.33
C LYS A 122 -0.99 9.64 -4.43
N ILE A 123 -0.80 10.87 -4.90
CA ILE A 123 -1.69 11.49 -5.88
C ILE A 123 -1.63 10.64 -7.15
N SER A 124 -2.65 9.80 -7.25
CA SER A 124 -3.29 9.31 -8.46
C SER A 124 -3.68 10.54 -9.29
N ASN A 125 -2.83 10.87 -10.26
CA ASN A 125 -3.11 11.92 -11.22
C ASN A 125 -4.04 11.36 -12.29
N SER A 126 -5.34 11.62 -12.12
CA SER A 126 -6.33 11.51 -13.19
C SER A 126 -6.03 12.53 -14.30
N ASN A 127 -5.24 12.11 -15.29
CA ASN A 127 -5.53 12.18 -16.73
C ASN A 127 -4.25 12.02 -17.54
N GLY A 128 -4.13 10.87 -18.20
CA GLY A 128 -3.03 10.50 -19.07
C GLY A 128 -2.54 9.08 -18.82
N ASN A 129 -3.46 8.10 -18.75
CA ASN A 129 -3.19 6.66 -18.79
C ASN A 129 -1.91 6.23 -18.04
N LYS A 130 -1.69 6.71 -16.82
CA LYS A 130 -0.64 6.21 -15.94
C LYS A 130 -1.31 5.11 -15.10
N LEU A 131 -0.88 3.85 -15.18
CA LEU A 131 -1.43 2.80 -14.31
C LEU A 131 -1.42 3.25 -12.86
N GLU A 132 -2.61 3.50 -12.31
CA GLU A 132 -2.85 3.56 -10.89
C GLU A 132 -3.06 2.13 -10.42
N ILE A 133 -2.09 1.62 -9.67
CA ILE A 133 -2.00 0.20 -9.30
C ILE A 133 -3.15 -0.22 -8.37
N THR A 134 -3.84 0.76 -7.77
CA THR A 134 -5.00 0.59 -6.88
C THR A 134 -6.27 0.03 -7.54
N HIS A 135 -6.33 -0.06 -8.88
CA HIS A 135 -7.48 -0.61 -9.61
C HIS A 135 -7.13 -1.80 -10.52
N LEU A 136 -5.95 -2.42 -10.35
CA LEU A 136 -5.61 -3.59 -11.15
C LEU A 136 -6.35 -4.82 -10.62
N ASP A 137 -7.37 -5.26 -11.35
CA ASP A 137 -7.85 -6.63 -11.22
C ASP A 137 -6.76 -7.57 -11.79
N LEU A 138 -5.78 -7.91 -10.94
CA LEU A 138 -4.64 -8.77 -11.21
C LEU A 138 -5.02 -10.18 -11.72
N GLN A 139 -6.31 -10.51 -11.68
CA GLN A 139 -6.87 -11.75 -12.22
C GLN A 139 -7.10 -11.70 -13.75
N LYS A 140 -7.14 -10.50 -14.37
CA LYS A 140 -7.31 -10.37 -15.82
C LYS A 140 -6.03 -10.77 -16.57
N THR A 141 -6.21 -11.66 -17.55
CA THR A 141 -5.13 -12.27 -18.36
C THR A 141 -4.22 -11.25 -19.03
N GLU A 142 -4.75 -10.12 -19.49
CA GLU A 142 -4.02 -9.06 -20.19
C GLU A 142 -2.93 -8.39 -19.32
N TYR A 143 -3.17 -8.26 -18.01
CA TYR A 143 -2.20 -7.67 -17.08
C TYR A 143 -1.12 -8.67 -16.63
N LYS A 144 -1.42 -9.98 -16.68
CA LYS A 144 -0.42 -11.02 -16.42
C LYS A 144 0.70 -10.99 -17.47
N HIS A 145 0.35 -10.79 -18.74
CA HIS A 145 1.34 -10.65 -19.82
C HIS A 145 2.15 -9.36 -19.71
N LEU A 146 1.49 -8.26 -19.31
CA LEU A 146 2.16 -6.99 -19.04
C LEU A 146 3.19 -7.10 -17.91
N LEU A 147 2.81 -7.70 -16.77
CA LEU A 147 3.70 -7.86 -15.62
C LEU A 147 4.91 -8.75 -15.95
N ASN A 148 4.70 -9.85 -16.68
CA ASN A 148 5.80 -10.70 -17.14
C ASN A 148 6.76 -9.93 -18.06
N ALA A 149 6.23 -9.11 -18.98
CA ALA A 149 7.05 -8.24 -19.81
C ALA A 149 7.87 -7.24 -18.98
N LEU A 150 7.28 -6.63 -17.94
CA LEU A 150 7.99 -5.69 -17.04
C LEU A 150 9.16 -6.34 -16.29
N GLN A 151 8.97 -7.56 -15.76
CA GLN A 151 10.02 -8.31 -15.06
C GLN A 151 11.22 -8.61 -15.98
N LEU A 152 10.95 -8.95 -17.23
CA LEU A 152 11.98 -9.25 -18.22
C LEU A 152 12.68 -7.99 -18.71
N LEU A 153 11.94 -6.89 -18.86
CA LEU A 153 12.48 -5.59 -19.28
C LEU A 153 13.35 -4.91 -18.23
N GLN A 154 13.16 -5.21 -16.94
CA GLN A 154 14.12 -4.81 -15.91
C GLN A 154 15.51 -5.42 -16.15
N LYS A 155 15.55 -6.68 -16.62
CA LYS A 155 16.81 -7.43 -16.83
C LYS A 155 17.42 -7.16 -18.21
N ASN A 156 16.58 -6.91 -19.22
CA ASN A 156 17.01 -6.76 -20.61
C ASN A 156 16.29 -5.58 -21.26
N GLN A 157 17.05 -4.59 -21.74
CA GLN A 157 16.49 -3.33 -22.27
C GLN A 157 16.89 -3.13 -23.75
N PRO A 158 16.16 -3.72 -24.70
CA PRO A 158 16.40 -3.51 -26.13
C PRO A 158 16.29 -2.03 -26.50
N LYS A 159 17.36 -1.42 -27.02
CA LYS A 159 17.37 0.03 -27.32
C LYS A 159 16.60 0.41 -28.59
N GLN A 160 16.23 -0.57 -29.42
CA GLN A 160 15.53 -0.38 -30.69
C GLN A 160 14.18 -1.10 -30.69
N PHE A 161 13.17 -0.52 -31.34
CA PHE A 161 11.81 -1.06 -31.39
C PHE A 161 11.75 -2.47 -32.00
N ASN A 162 12.47 -2.69 -33.10
CA ASN A 162 12.51 -4.00 -33.75
C ASN A 162 13.13 -5.07 -32.82
N SER A 163 14.17 -4.69 -32.08
CA SER A 163 14.79 -5.56 -31.08
C SER A 163 13.86 -5.81 -29.89
N LEU A 164 13.10 -4.81 -29.44
CA LEU A 164 12.07 -4.97 -28.40
C LEU A 164 10.97 -5.93 -28.85
N ASN A 165 10.44 -5.75 -30.05
CA ASN A 165 9.39 -6.58 -30.62
C ASN A 165 9.84 -8.04 -30.76
N ASN A 166 11.06 -8.28 -31.24
CA ASN A 166 11.63 -9.62 -31.37
C ASN A 166 11.91 -10.26 -29.99
N ALA A 167 12.40 -9.47 -29.02
CA ALA A 167 12.62 -9.94 -27.66
C ALA A 167 11.30 -10.37 -26.99
N LEU A 168 10.26 -9.54 -27.05
CA LEU A 168 8.95 -9.86 -26.47
C LEU A 168 8.31 -11.09 -27.15
N LYS A 169 8.43 -11.23 -28.48
CA LYS A 169 7.98 -12.43 -29.20
C LYS A 169 8.70 -13.70 -28.74
N SER A 170 10.01 -13.62 -28.51
CA SER A 170 10.80 -14.74 -28.02
C SER A 170 10.42 -15.11 -26.60
N TRP A 171 10.33 -14.12 -25.71
CA TRP A 171 10.03 -14.33 -24.29
C TRP A 171 8.63 -14.86 -24.01
N MET A 172 7.64 -14.50 -24.84
CA MET A 172 6.24 -14.85 -24.63
C MET A 172 5.69 -15.87 -25.64
N LYS A 173 6.57 -16.61 -26.32
CA LYS A 173 6.21 -17.54 -27.41
C LYS A 173 5.12 -18.56 -27.06
N ASN A 174 5.07 -19.02 -25.81
CA ASN A 174 4.12 -20.04 -25.33
C ASN A 174 3.02 -19.45 -24.42
N SER A 175 2.94 -18.14 -24.28
CA SER A 175 2.07 -17.48 -23.29
C SER A 175 0.69 -17.09 -23.84
N GLY A 176 0.44 -17.28 -25.14
CA GLY A 176 -0.78 -16.79 -25.81
C GLY A 176 -0.89 -15.26 -25.87
N ALA A 177 0.20 -14.53 -25.56
CA ALA A 177 0.21 -13.09 -25.43
C ALA A 177 0.14 -12.39 -26.79
N ASN A 178 -0.72 -11.38 -26.91
CA ASN A 178 -0.71 -10.49 -28.07
C ASN A 178 0.35 -9.40 -27.88
N ILE A 179 1.52 -9.61 -28.50
CA ILE A 179 2.68 -8.72 -28.38
C ILE A 179 2.37 -7.27 -28.76
N LYS A 180 1.50 -7.05 -29.78
CA LYS A 180 1.11 -5.70 -30.19
C LYS A 180 0.32 -5.00 -29.08
N GLN A 181 -0.64 -5.70 -28.47
CA GLN A 181 -1.40 -5.19 -27.33
C GLN A 181 -0.48 -4.93 -26.13
N THR A 182 0.45 -5.83 -25.82
CA THR A 182 1.42 -5.64 -24.72
C THR A 182 2.28 -4.39 -24.92
N ILE A 183 2.78 -4.14 -26.14
CA ILE A 183 3.55 -2.93 -26.45
C ILE A 183 2.70 -1.67 -26.32
N GLU A 184 1.44 -1.70 -26.79
CA GLU A 184 0.53 -0.57 -26.64
C GLU A 184 0.23 -0.28 -25.17
N LEU A 185 0.04 -1.30 -24.34
CA LEU A 185 -0.09 -1.12 -22.89
C LEU A 185 1.20 -0.54 -22.27
N LEU A 186 2.37 -1.01 -22.67
CA LEU A 186 3.65 -0.47 -22.18
C LEU A 186 3.82 1.02 -22.51
N LYS A 187 3.37 1.46 -23.69
CA LYS A 187 3.37 2.88 -24.10
C LYS A 187 2.29 3.68 -23.41
N GLN A 188 1.06 3.16 -23.41
CA GLN A 188 -0.11 3.76 -22.78
C GLN A 188 0.24 4.09 -21.35
N TYR A 189 0.80 3.11 -20.64
CA TYR A 189 1.24 3.23 -19.28
C TYR A 189 2.66 3.78 -19.13
N GLN A 190 3.22 4.42 -20.14
CA GLN A 190 4.51 5.12 -20.12
C GLN A 190 5.65 4.38 -19.38
N PHE A 191 5.68 3.05 -19.47
CA PHE A 191 6.84 2.26 -19.03
C PHE A 191 7.96 2.33 -20.06
N ILE A 192 7.56 2.49 -21.31
CA ILE A 192 8.46 2.72 -22.43
C ILE A 192 8.03 3.98 -23.19
N GLN A 193 9.01 4.67 -23.76
CA GLN A 193 8.79 5.72 -24.74
C GLN A 193 9.52 5.33 -26.02
N ILE A 194 8.86 5.47 -27.16
CA ILE A 194 9.44 5.14 -28.46
C ILE A 194 9.52 6.41 -29.29
N LYS A 195 10.74 6.86 -29.62
CA LYS A 195 11.01 8.01 -30.48
C LYS A 195 11.99 7.59 -31.57
N ASN A 196 11.62 7.76 -32.84
CA ASN A 196 12.47 7.44 -33.99
C ASN A 196 13.11 6.04 -33.90
N GLN A 197 12.30 5.01 -33.64
CA GLN A 197 12.70 3.60 -33.41
C GLN A 197 13.53 3.35 -32.13
N ASN A 198 14.06 4.37 -31.46
CA ASN A 198 14.73 4.22 -30.17
C ASN A 198 13.70 4.03 -29.05
N VAL A 199 13.98 3.11 -28.13
CA VAL A 199 13.15 2.81 -26.96
C VAL A 199 13.87 3.29 -25.70
N SER A 200 13.18 4.15 -24.94
CA SER A 200 13.60 4.58 -23.60
C SER A 200 12.71 3.91 -22.55
N TYR A 201 13.28 3.60 -21.38
CA TYR A 201 12.65 2.81 -20.33
C TYR A 201 12.54 3.60 -19.04
N GLU A 202 11.37 3.58 -18.42
CA GLU A 202 11.12 4.18 -17.11
C GLU A 202 11.28 3.13 -16.01
N LEU A 203 12.53 2.77 -15.70
CA LEU A 203 12.87 1.66 -14.80
C LEU A 203 12.40 1.87 -13.37
N ALA A 204 12.41 3.11 -12.87
CA ALA A 204 11.92 3.43 -11.54
C ALA A 204 10.45 3.02 -11.38
N ARG A 205 9.67 3.23 -12.44
CA ARG A 205 8.25 2.91 -12.46
C ARG A 205 7.95 1.44 -12.72
N MET A 206 8.76 0.76 -13.54
CA MET A 206 8.70 -0.70 -13.64
C MET A 206 8.92 -1.33 -12.26
N THR A 207 9.91 -0.81 -11.53
CA THR A 207 10.25 -1.25 -10.18
C THR A 207 9.13 -0.91 -9.19
N GLU A 208 8.54 0.28 -9.26
CA GLU A 208 7.40 0.64 -8.43
C GLU A 208 6.22 -0.32 -8.65
N VAL A 209 5.83 -0.60 -9.89
CA VAL A 209 4.71 -1.50 -10.20
C VAL A 209 4.99 -2.93 -9.77
N LEU A 210 6.21 -3.43 -9.99
CA LEU A 210 6.59 -4.76 -9.53
C LEU A 210 6.73 -4.83 -8.00
N SER A 211 7.11 -3.74 -7.34
CA SER A 211 7.15 -3.65 -5.87
C SER A 211 5.74 -3.57 -5.27
N VAL A 212 4.80 -2.94 -5.97
CA VAL A 212 3.39 -2.95 -5.55
C VAL A 212 2.75 -4.28 -5.87
N GLN A 213 3.09 -4.96 -6.97
CA GLN A 213 2.71 -6.36 -7.16
C GLN A 213 3.33 -7.23 -6.06
N ALA A 214 4.59 -7.03 -5.69
CA ALA A 214 5.19 -7.74 -4.56
C ALA A 214 4.46 -7.40 -3.26
N ASN A 215 4.12 -6.13 -3.02
CA ASN A 215 3.42 -5.66 -1.81
C ASN A 215 1.92 -5.99 -1.80
N GLU A 216 1.27 -6.16 -2.94
CA GLU A 216 -0.12 -6.63 -3.11
C GLU A 216 -0.15 -8.14 -3.11
N THR A 217 0.85 -8.82 -3.65
CA THR A 217 1.07 -10.26 -3.43
C THR A 217 1.38 -10.47 -1.95
N ILE A 218 2.18 -9.62 -1.31
CA ILE A 218 2.44 -9.64 0.15
C ILE A 218 1.18 -9.24 0.91
N LYS A 219 0.38 -8.24 0.52
CA LYS A 219 -0.89 -7.86 1.17
C LYS A 219 -2.01 -8.87 0.93
N THR A 220 -2.03 -9.57 -0.20
CA THR A 220 -2.95 -10.70 -0.47
C THR A 220 -2.42 -12.02 0.08
N LEU A 221 -1.12 -12.09 0.42
CA LEU A 221 -0.52 -13.11 1.30
C LEU A 221 -0.75 -12.75 2.78
N VAL A 222 -0.87 -11.47 3.13
CA VAL A 222 -1.42 -10.95 4.38
C VAL A 222 -2.95 -11.06 4.30
N VAL A 223 -3.43 -12.29 4.19
CA VAL A 223 -4.67 -12.61 4.90
C VAL A 223 -4.32 -12.32 6.38
N GLN A 224 -4.94 -11.27 6.92
CA GLN A 224 -4.76 -10.66 8.23
C GLN A 224 -4.03 -11.56 9.24
N LEU A 225 -2.76 -11.24 9.54
CA LEU A 225 -2.14 -11.79 10.75
C LEU A 225 -2.98 -11.29 11.93
N PRO A 226 -3.58 -12.21 12.70
CA PRO A 226 -4.47 -11.85 13.79
C PRO A 226 -3.70 -11.10 14.87
N THR A 227 -4.38 -10.15 15.51
CA THR A 227 -3.85 -9.45 16.68
C THR A 227 -3.59 -10.42 17.83
N VAL A 228 -2.70 -10.07 18.77
CA VAL A 228 -2.39 -10.91 19.94
C VAL A 228 -3.66 -11.27 20.71
N GLU A 229 -4.61 -10.34 20.81
CA GLU A 229 -5.91 -10.53 21.45
C GLU A 229 -6.77 -11.57 20.71
N GLU A 230 -6.81 -11.54 19.37
CA GLU A 230 -7.53 -12.53 18.56
C GLU A 230 -6.90 -13.92 18.66
N ILE A 231 -5.56 -14.01 18.74
CA ILE A 231 -4.85 -15.28 18.94
C ILE A 231 -5.16 -15.86 20.32
N GLN A 232 -5.26 -15.04 21.36
CA GLN A 232 -5.62 -15.50 22.70
C GLN A 232 -7.06 -16.03 22.78
N GLN A 233 -7.99 -15.43 22.03
CA GLN A 233 -9.41 -15.81 22.05
C GLN A 233 -9.75 -17.01 21.16
N LYS A 234 -8.98 -17.25 20.08
CA LYS A 234 -9.30 -18.27 19.07
C LYS A 234 -8.34 -19.48 19.12
N PRO A 235 -8.81 -20.66 19.55
CA PRO A 235 -8.03 -21.91 19.65
C PRO A 235 -7.23 -22.28 18.39
N HIS A 236 -7.81 -22.11 17.20
CA HIS A 236 -7.18 -22.47 15.93
C HIS A 236 -5.99 -21.56 15.57
N LEU A 237 -6.02 -20.29 15.98
CA LEU A 237 -4.91 -19.34 15.74
C LEU A 237 -3.72 -19.66 16.66
N GLN A 238 -3.99 -20.14 17.88
CA GLN A 238 -2.95 -20.66 18.78
C GLN A 238 -2.25 -21.89 18.18
N ARG A 239 -3.03 -22.82 17.60
CA ARG A 239 -2.48 -24.00 16.91
C ARG A 239 -1.61 -23.62 15.71
N ILE A 240 -2.02 -22.60 14.94
CA ILE A 240 -1.20 -22.08 13.82
C ILE A 240 0.12 -21.50 14.35
N LYS A 241 0.08 -20.64 15.38
CA LYS A 241 1.29 -20.07 16.01
C LYS A 241 2.23 -21.17 16.51
N GLN A 242 1.72 -22.13 17.28
CA GLN A 242 2.49 -23.24 17.83
C GLN A 242 3.16 -24.07 16.72
N TYR A 243 2.43 -24.32 15.62
CA TYR A 243 2.97 -25.07 14.50
C TYR A 243 4.00 -24.28 13.69
N CYS A 244 3.80 -22.97 13.50
CA CYS A 244 4.78 -22.08 12.88
C CYS A 244 6.08 -21.99 13.70
N ASP A 245 5.99 -21.88 15.03
CA ASP A 245 7.14 -21.90 15.94
C ASP A 245 7.94 -23.21 15.81
N TYR A 246 7.25 -24.33 15.64
CA TYR A 246 7.88 -25.61 15.36
C TYR A 246 8.56 -25.62 13.98
N LEU A 247 7.88 -25.15 12.93
CA LEU A 247 8.42 -25.13 11.56
C LEU A 247 9.67 -24.24 11.41
N ILE A 248 9.83 -23.20 12.21
CA ILE A 248 11.09 -22.43 12.29
C ILE A 248 12.20 -23.27 12.89
N LYS A 249 11.94 -23.97 14.01
CA LYS A 249 12.95 -24.81 14.68
C LYS A 249 13.46 -25.93 13.77
N ILE A 250 12.60 -26.49 12.92
CA ILE A 250 12.93 -27.62 12.03
C ILE A 250 13.15 -27.21 10.57
N GLN A 251 13.65 -26.00 10.27
CA GLN A 251 13.77 -25.47 8.90
C GLN A 251 14.40 -26.43 7.88
N LYS A 252 15.40 -27.23 8.27
CA LYS A 252 16.07 -28.23 7.40
C LYS A 252 15.38 -29.60 7.35
N GLY A 253 14.44 -29.88 8.25
CA GLY A 253 13.75 -31.17 8.41
C GLY A 253 12.25 -31.11 8.10
N ARG A 254 11.78 -30.08 7.39
CA ARG A 254 10.35 -29.89 7.13
C ARG A 254 9.78 -30.99 6.24
N PRO A 255 8.56 -31.48 6.53
CA PRO A 255 7.90 -32.50 5.70
C PRO A 255 7.76 -32.08 4.24
N ALA A 256 8.21 -32.92 3.30
CA ALA A 256 8.11 -32.64 1.86
C ALA A 256 6.86 -33.26 1.20
N LYS A 257 6.15 -34.15 1.93
CA LYS A 257 4.96 -34.87 1.47
C LYS A 257 3.79 -34.64 2.42
N VAL A 258 2.56 -34.77 1.92
CA VAL A 258 1.34 -34.53 2.70
C VAL A 258 1.21 -35.50 3.88
N GLU A 259 1.48 -36.79 3.65
CA GLU A 259 1.48 -37.83 4.70
C GLU A 259 2.46 -37.51 5.84
N SER A 260 3.68 -37.10 5.49
CA SER A 260 4.69 -36.69 6.46
C SER A 260 4.30 -35.40 7.19
N LEU A 261 3.57 -34.51 6.52
CA LEU A 261 3.05 -33.29 7.12
C LEU A 261 1.95 -33.61 8.14
N ILE A 262 1.03 -34.50 7.82
CA ILE A 262 -0.04 -34.97 8.72
C ILE A 262 0.57 -35.62 9.97
N ASN A 263 1.58 -36.48 9.81
CA ASN A 263 2.28 -37.09 10.95
C ASN A 263 2.98 -36.05 11.83
N SER A 264 3.56 -35.01 11.20
CA SER A 264 4.16 -33.87 11.91
C SER A 264 3.12 -33.06 12.68
N ILE A 265 1.95 -32.79 12.07
CA ILE A 265 0.82 -32.12 12.73
C ILE A 265 0.34 -32.94 13.94
N GLN A 266 0.15 -34.25 13.77
CA GLN A 266 -0.26 -35.16 14.83
C GLN A 266 0.73 -35.15 16.01
N ALA A 267 2.03 -35.26 15.73
CA ALA A 267 3.06 -35.28 16.77
C ALA A 267 3.17 -33.95 17.54
N VAL A 268 3.06 -32.82 16.83
CA VAL A 268 3.29 -31.48 17.41
C VAL A 268 2.04 -30.96 18.13
N LEU A 269 0.86 -31.16 17.56
CA LEU A 269 -0.41 -30.68 18.11
C LEU A 269 -1.16 -31.75 18.92
N ARG A 270 -0.65 -32.97 19.01
CA ARG A 270 -1.24 -34.10 19.77
C ARG A 270 -2.72 -34.33 19.38
N LEU A 271 -2.99 -34.33 18.08
CA LEU A 271 -4.33 -34.52 17.53
C LEU A 271 -4.51 -35.99 17.07
N ASP A 272 -5.35 -36.75 17.76
CA ASP A 272 -5.49 -38.19 17.50
C ASP A 272 -6.65 -38.56 16.56
N ARG A 273 -7.48 -37.58 16.17
CA ARG A 273 -8.57 -37.80 15.20
C ARG A 273 -8.15 -37.38 13.80
N GLU A 274 -8.26 -38.30 12.84
CA GLU A 274 -7.91 -38.09 11.44
C GLU A 274 -8.63 -36.89 10.81
N GLN A 275 -9.90 -36.68 11.15
CA GLN A 275 -10.68 -35.54 10.67
C GLN A 275 -10.07 -34.19 11.11
N PHE A 276 -9.58 -34.07 12.35
CA PHE A 276 -8.97 -32.83 12.84
C PHE A 276 -7.61 -32.56 12.19
N LEU A 277 -6.87 -33.60 11.83
CA LEU A 277 -5.60 -33.47 11.10
C LEU A 277 -5.83 -32.92 9.69
N GLN A 278 -6.85 -33.45 8.99
CA GLN A 278 -7.22 -32.98 7.66
C GLN A 278 -7.78 -31.55 7.70
N ASP A 279 -8.63 -31.24 8.67
CA ASP A 279 -9.15 -29.89 8.87
C ASP A 279 -8.03 -28.88 9.13
N PHE A 280 -7.04 -29.25 9.95
CA PHE A 280 -5.90 -28.36 10.23
C PHE A 280 -4.98 -28.19 9.01
N LEU A 281 -4.76 -29.24 8.22
CA LEU A 281 -4.07 -29.14 6.94
C LEU A 281 -4.79 -28.14 6.01
N ASN A 282 -6.12 -28.23 5.92
CA ASN A 282 -6.92 -27.30 5.14
C ASN A 282 -6.83 -25.87 5.65
N ILE A 283 -6.74 -25.65 6.96
CA ILE A 283 -6.48 -24.33 7.56
C ILE A 283 -5.11 -23.80 7.11
N LEU A 284 -4.04 -24.60 7.18
CA LEU A 284 -2.70 -24.17 6.76
C LEU A 284 -2.65 -23.80 5.27
N ILE A 285 -3.39 -24.52 4.43
CA ILE A 285 -3.53 -24.23 3.00
C ILE A 285 -4.35 -22.95 2.79
N LYS A 286 -5.49 -22.81 3.47
CA LYS A 286 -6.35 -21.61 3.40
C LYS A 286 -5.61 -20.35 3.83
N GLN A 287 -4.77 -20.46 4.87
CA GLN A 287 -3.92 -19.39 5.38
C GLN A 287 -2.62 -19.19 4.58
N LYS A 288 -2.44 -19.94 3.47
CA LYS A 288 -1.28 -19.85 2.57
C LYS A 288 0.08 -20.07 3.25
N ILE A 289 0.09 -20.74 4.40
CA ILE A 289 1.31 -21.13 5.14
C ILE A 289 1.95 -22.33 4.42
N VAL A 290 1.10 -23.21 3.91
CA VAL A 290 1.48 -24.42 3.17
C VAL A 290 0.83 -24.41 1.79
N PHE A 291 1.59 -24.80 0.77
CA PHE A 291 1.07 -25.07 -0.56
C PHE A 291 1.24 -26.56 -0.89
N GLN A 292 0.20 -27.16 -1.47
CA GLN A 292 0.19 -28.55 -1.89
C GLN A 292 0.05 -28.63 -3.41
N VAL A 293 0.97 -29.33 -4.07
CA VAL A 293 0.90 -29.65 -5.51
C VAL A 293 1.28 -31.12 -5.70
N ASN A 294 0.37 -31.95 -6.20
CA ASN A 294 0.60 -33.37 -6.53
C ASN A 294 1.34 -34.15 -5.42
N ASN A 295 0.81 -34.11 -4.20
CA ASN A 295 1.36 -34.73 -2.97
C ASN A 295 2.69 -34.15 -2.45
N LYS A 296 3.26 -33.14 -3.13
CA LYS A 296 4.41 -32.38 -2.64
C LYS A 296 3.95 -31.15 -1.87
N VAL A 297 4.63 -30.90 -0.75
CA VAL A 297 4.37 -29.79 0.15
C VAL A 297 5.49 -28.74 0.01
N THR A 298 5.11 -27.48 -0.14
CA THR A 298 6.03 -26.33 -0.07
C THR A 298 5.52 -25.32 0.97
N TYR A 299 6.45 -24.54 1.53
CA TYR A 299 6.18 -23.66 2.67
C TYR A 299 6.37 -22.20 2.29
N ASN A 300 5.60 -21.33 2.94
CA ASN A 300 5.79 -19.89 2.88
C ASN A 300 6.68 -19.44 4.04
N ASP A 301 7.99 -19.38 3.81
CA ASP A 301 8.98 -18.99 4.84
C ASP A 301 8.66 -17.63 5.47
N SER A 302 8.26 -16.65 4.66
CA SER A 302 7.95 -15.30 5.13
C SER A 302 6.73 -15.26 6.05
N LEU A 303 5.70 -16.06 5.79
CA LEU A 303 4.54 -16.16 6.70
C LEU A 303 4.89 -16.93 7.97
N ILE A 304 5.68 -18.01 7.87
CA ILE A 304 6.09 -18.78 9.05
C ILE A 304 6.90 -17.89 10.01
N GLU A 305 7.83 -17.09 9.48
CA GLU A 305 8.61 -16.11 10.24
C GLU A 305 7.74 -15.03 10.86
N ALA A 306 6.77 -14.48 10.11
CA ALA A 306 5.84 -13.48 10.61
C ALA A 306 4.92 -14.01 11.73
N TRP A 307 4.42 -15.24 11.61
CA TRP A 307 3.63 -15.88 12.66
C TRP A 307 4.47 -16.16 13.90
N SER A 308 5.69 -16.65 13.76
CA SER A 308 6.52 -16.99 14.92
C SER A 308 7.00 -15.77 15.70
N SER A 309 7.20 -14.64 15.02
CA SER A 309 7.65 -13.37 15.60
C SER A 309 6.59 -12.66 16.46
N ILE A 310 5.38 -13.20 16.56
CA ILE A 310 4.34 -12.66 17.45
C ILE A 310 4.69 -13.00 18.90
N ASP A 311 5.10 -11.99 19.66
CA ASP A 311 5.41 -12.10 21.10
C ASP A 311 4.12 -12.21 21.93
N ILE A 312 3.72 -13.44 22.23
CA ILE A 312 2.66 -13.72 23.19
C ILE A 312 3.29 -13.74 24.59
N ILE A 313 3.30 -12.59 25.28
CA ILE A 313 3.79 -12.54 26.68
C ILE A 313 2.87 -13.39 27.56
N TYR A 314 3.52 -14.24 28.34
CA TYR A 314 2.98 -15.20 29.31
C TYR A 314 2.04 -14.53 30.32
N LEU A 315 0.78 -14.99 30.42
CA LEU A 315 -0.02 -15.04 31.64
C LEU A 315 -1.33 -15.82 31.36
N ALA A 316 -1.24 -17.15 31.40
CA ALA A 316 -2.31 -17.98 31.92
C ALA A 316 -1.69 -19.29 32.39
N GLU A 317 -1.76 -19.50 33.69
CA GLU A 317 -1.32 -20.70 34.40
C GLU A 317 -1.85 -21.97 33.72
N SER A 318 -1.09 -23.03 33.94
CA SER A 318 -1.06 -24.33 33.25
C SER A 318 -2.35 -25.19 33.28
N GLN A 319 -3.54 -24.58 33.33
CA GLN A 319 -4.83 -25.27 33.38
C GLN A 319 -5.66 -25.11 32.09
N ASN A 320 -5.40 -24.10 31.24
CA ASN A 320 -6.18 -23.88 30.01
C ASN A 320 -5.64 -24.55 28.74
N ILE A 321 -4.41 -25.06 28.74
CA ILE A 321 -3.79 -25.68 27.54
C ILE A 321 -4.47 -27.02 27.21
N ILE A 322 -4.97 -27.74 28.22
CA ILE A 322 -5.59 -29.06 28.03
C ILE A 322 -6.97 -28.93 27.36
N ASN A 323 -7.76 -27.93 27.75
CA ASN A 323 -9.11 -27.70 27.18
C ASN A 323 -9.10 -27.22 25.72
N VAL A 324 -8.00 -26.61 25.26
CA VAL A 324 -7.86 -26.13 23.88
C VAL A 324 -7.60 -27.27 22.88
N LEU A 325 -7.01 -28.39 23.32
CA LEU A 325 -6.61 -29.50 22.43
C LEU A 325 -7.78 -30.42 22.02
N GLU A 326 -8.87 -30.43 22.79
CA GLU A 326 -10.03 -31.28 22.54
C GLU A 326 -11.16 -30.59 21.75
N GLN A 327 -11.08 -29.28 21.54
CA GLN A 327 -12.12 -28.52 20.84
C GLN A 327 -12.09 -28.75 19.31
N PRO A 328 -13.26 -29.00 18.69
CA PRO A 328 -13.35 -29.25 17.26
C PRO A 328 -12.98 -28.02 16.44
N ASN A 329 -12.38 -28.25 15.28
CA ASN A 329 -12.08 -27.22 14.27
C ASN A 329 -13.36 -26.63 13.62
N SER A 330 -14.56 -26.80 14.19
CA SER A 330 -15.83 -26.49 13.53
C SER A 330 -16.35 -25.06 13.74
N GLU A 331 -15.76 -24.27 14.65
CA GLU A 331 -16.07 -22.82 14.75
C GLU A 331 -15.35 -21.97 13.66
N ILE A 332 -14.90 -22.62 12.59
CA ILE A 332 -13.94 -22.08 11.59
C ILE A 332 -14.64 -21.50 10.34
N ALA A 333 -15.97 -21.40 10.37
CA ALA A 333 -16.77 -20.81 9.32
C ALA A 333 -17.86 -19.89 9.89
N SER A 334 -17.47 -18.79 10.52
CA SER A 334 -18.33 -17.61 10.69
C SER A 334 -17.48 -16.35 10.59
#